data_AF-A0A2V6NN26-F1
#
_entry.id   AF-A0A2V6NN26-F1
#
_cell.length_a   1.000
_cell.length_b   1.000
_cell.length_c   1.000
_cell.angle_alpha   90.00
_cell.angle_beta   90.00
_cell.angle_gamma   90.00
#
_symmetry.space_group_name_H-M   'P 1'
#
loop_
_entity.id
_entity.type
_entity.pdbx_description
1 polymer ?
#
loop_
_entity_poly.entity_id
_entity_poly.type
_entity_poly.pdbx_seq_one_letter_code
_entity_poly.pdbx_strand_id
1 'polypeptide(L)'
;MSFINLEQLPFVGMSYEFVGETQGAPFSAYIVKAEAGKGPPLHKHPYVEVAFTIEGCATITVGNEQREVKAGGIVVIPANTPHRFVNSGAKVLRQIDIHASPKFVQTNL
;
A
#
# COMPACT_ATOMS: atom_id res chain seq x y z
N MET A 1 19.08 -2.81 16.05
CA MET A 1 18.34 -4.00 15.56
C MET A 1 16.98 -3.97 16.24
N SER A 2 15.91 -3.96 15.47
CA SER A 2 14.54 -3.84 16.00
C SER A 2 13.75 -5.10 15.65
N PHE A 3 13.02 -5.63 16.61
CA PHE A 3 12.01 -6.67 16.40
C PHE A 3 10.66 -6.02 16.68
N ILE A 4 9.79 -5.98 15.68
CA ILE A 4 8.54 -5.23 15.72
C ILE A 4 7.42 -6.17 15.27
N ASN A 5 6.47 -6.40 16.16
CA ASN A 5 5.23 -7.09 15.84
C ASN A 5 4.23 -6.10 15.24
N LEU A 6 3.29 -6.60 14.46
CA LEU A 6 2.33 -5.78 13.73
C LEU A 6 1.48 -4.92 14.69
N GLU A 7 1.14 -5.46 15.85
CA GLU A 7 0.32 -4.79 16.87
C GLU A 7 1.03 -3.61 17.54
N GLN A 8 2.35 -3.49 17.36
CA GLN A 8 3.13 -2.35 17.85
C GLN A 8 3.15 -1.17 16.85
N LEU A 9 2.66 -1.38 15.64
CA LEU A 9 2.54 -0.33 14.63
C LEU A 9 1.19 0.38 14.76
N PRO A 10 1.11 1.68 14.47
CA PRO A 10 -0.17 2.38 14.41
C PRO A 10 -1.06 1.75 13.34
N PHE A 11 -2.30 1.44 13.70
CA PHE A 11 -3.34 1.01 12.76
C PHE A 11 -4.23 2.19 12.39
N VAL A 12 -4.17 2.62 11.13
CA VAL A 12 -4.90 3.78 10.62
C VAL A 12 -5.76 3.36 9.45
N GLY A 13 -7.07 3.54 9.57
CA GLY A 13 -8.05 3.15 8.55
C GLY A 13 -8.09 1.64 8.33
N MET A 14 -7.24 1.16 7.43
CA MET A 14 -7.17 -0.25 7.00
C MET A 14 -5.75 -0.82 6.95
N SER A 15 -4.76 -0.11 7.49
CA SER A 15 -3.36 -0.53 7.42
C SER A 15 -2.63 -0.29 8.74
N TYR A 16 -1.69 -1.18 9.04
CA TYR A 16 -0.63 -0.86 9.98
C TYR A 16 0.47 -0.10 9.24
N GLU A 17 1.02 0.95 9.84
CA GLU A 17 1.99 1.81 9.18
C GLU A 17 3.40 1.62 9.77
N PHE A 18 4.32 1.11 8.96
CA PHE A 18 5.74 1.10 9.27
C PHE A 18 6.37 2.38 8.72
N VAL A 19 6.72 3.33 9.60
CA VAL A 19 7.37 4.59 9.20
C VAL A 19 8.89 4.45 9.31
N GLY A 20 9.58 4.46 8.16
CA GLY A 20 11.01 4.19 8.08
C GLY A 20 11.87 5.11 8.93
N GLU A 21 11.56 6.42 8.96
CA GLU A 21 12.30 7.42 9.75
C GLU A 21 12.36 7.07 11.24
N THR A 22 11.28 6.51 11.79
CA THR A 22 11.21 6.14 13.22
C THR A 22 12.01 4.88 13.54
N GLN A 23 12.35 4.10 12.53
CA GLN A 23 13.01 2.79 12.66
C GLN A 23 14.43 2.77 12.07
N GLY A 24 14.91 3.89 11.53
CA GLY A 24 16.18 3.96 10.81
C GLY A 24 16.19 3.18 9.49
N ALA A 25 15.02 2.94 8.89
CA ALA A 25 14.87 2.26 7.61
C ALA A 25 14.71 3.28 6.46
N PRO A 26 15.28 3.01 5.27
CA PRO A 26 15.23 3.94 4.14
C PRO A 26 13.88 3.92 3.39
N PHE A 27 12.92 3.14 3.86
CA PHE A 27 11.59 2.98 3.26
C PHE A 27 10.52 2.90 4.36
N SER A 28 9.28 3.16 3.97
CA SER A 28 8.09 2.99 4.81
C SER A 28 7.18 1.96 4.14
N ALA A 29 6.28 1.34 4.90
CA ALA A 29 5.35 0.39 4.33
C ALA A 29 3.97 0.45 4.98
N TYR A 30 2.93 0.26 4.17
CA TYR A 30 1.61 -0.10 4.67
C TYR A 30 1.45 -1.61 4.67
N ILE A 31 0.98 -2.15 5.79
CA ILE A 31 0.57 -3.54 5.91
C ILE A 31 -0.95 -3.52 5.92
N VAL A 32 -1.53 -3.69 4.74
CA VAL A 32 -2.95 -3.48 4.45
C VAL A 32 -3.78 -4.69 4.87
N LYS A 33 -4.93 -4.41 5.45
CA LYS A 33 -6.06 -5.30 5.70
C LYS A 33 -7.35 -4.58 5.29
N ALA A 34 -7.72 -4.68 4.02
CA ALA A 34 -8.87 -3.98 3.46
C ALA A 34 -10.10 -4.90 3.34
N GLU A 35 -11.22 -4.49 3.90
CA GLU A 35 -12.53 -5.14 3.68
C GLU A 35 -13.00 -4.97 2.23
N ALA A 36 -14.00 -5.75 1.80
CA ALA A 36 -14.55 -5.67 0.46
C ALA A 36 -15.01 -4.23 0.12
N GLY A 37 -14.64 -3.75 -1.06
CA GLY A 37 -14.93 -2.40 -1.53
C GLY A 37 -14.10 -1.28 -0.88
N LYS A 38 -13.12 -1.59 -0.01
CA LYS A 38 -12.24 -0.61 0.62
C LYS A 38 -10.94 -0.41 -0.16
N GLY A 39 -10.39 0.79 -0.07
CA GLY A 39 -9.21 1.23 -0.82
C GLY A 39 -8.93 2.71 -0.57
N PRO A 40 -7.70 3.21 -0.81
CA PRO A 40 -7.41 4.62 -0.67
C PRO A 40 -8.10 5.44 -1.79
N PRO A 41 -8.30 6.76 -1.60
CA PRO A 41 -8.67 7.64 -2.69
C PRO A 41 -7.57 7.66 -3.77
N LEU A 42 -7.88 8.24 -4.94
CA LEU A 42 -6.84 8.48 -5.94
C LEU A 42 -5.80 9.46 -5.36
N HIS A 43 -4.53 9.11 -5.46
CA HIS A 43 -3.45 9.90 -4.91
C HIS A 43 -2.15 9.69 -5.70
N LYS A 44 -1.11 10.44 -5.32
CA LYS A 44 0.26 10.25 -5.82
C LYS A 44 1.28 10.67 -4.76
N HIS A 45 2.52 10.24 -4.96
CA HIS A 45 3.67 10.57 -4.12
C HIS A 45 4.95 10.69 -4.96
N PRO A 46 6.01 11.38 -4.48
CA PRO A 46 7.19 11.70 -5.28
C PRO A 46 8.24 10.58 -5.35
N TYR A 47 7.87 9.34 -5.05
CA TYR A 47 8.77 8.18 -5.02
C TYR A 47 8.07 6.94 -5.59
N VAL A 48 8.82 5.85 -5.80
CA VAL A 48 8.22 4.58 -6.25
C VAL A 48 7.49 3.90 -5.09
N GLU A 49 6.36 3.29 -5.39
CA GLU A 49 5.70 2.32 -4.51
C GLU A 49 5.67 0.94 -5.19
N VAL A 50 5.88 -0.11 -4.40
CA VAL A 50 5.70 -1.50 -4.86
C VAL A 50 4.71 -2.19 -3.93
N ALA A 51 3.59 -2.61 -4.51
CA ALA A 51 2.52 -3.30 -3.80
C ALA A 51 2.57 -4.80 -4.07
N PHE A 52 2.57 -5.60 -3.01
CA PHE A 52 2.55 -7.06 -3.05
C PHE A 52 1.21 -7.57 -2.54
N THR A 53 0.39 -8.15 -3.41
CA THR A 53 -0.89 -8.75 -3.01
C THR A 53 -0.63 -10.14 -2.42
N ILE A 54 -0.89 -10.30 -1.12
CA ILE A 54 -0.63 -11.54 -0.39
C ILE A 54 -1.87 -12.44 -0.36
N GLU A 55 -3.04 -11.84 -0.12
CA GLU A 55 -4.33 -12.54 -0.04
C GLU A 55 -5.41 -11.66 -0.68
N GLY A 56 -6.39 -12.26 -1.35
CA GLY A 56 -7.53 -11.54 -1.92
C GLY A 56 -7.30 -11.06 -3.36
N CYS A 57 -8.07 -10.04 -3.75
CA CYS A 57 -8.08 -9.48 -5.10
C CYS A 57 -8.29 -7.97 -5.02
N ALA A 58 -7.40 -7.20 -5.65
CA ALA A 58 -7.47 -5.76 -5.74
C ALA A 58 -7.62 -5.32 -7.20
N THR A 59 -8.54 -4.41 -7.49
CA THR A 59 -8.49 -3.64 -8.73
C THR A 59 -7.58 -2.45 -8.50
N ILE A 60 -6.43 -2.44 -9.16
CA ILE A 60 -5.40 -1.40 -9.00
C ILE A 60 -5.40 -0.53 -10.25
N THR A 61 -5.46 0.79 -10.05
CA THR A 61 -5.31 1.81 -11.09
C THR A 61 -3.94 2.46 -10.96
N VAL A 62 -3.21 2.56 -12.07
CA VAL A 62 -1.92 3.25 -12.19
C VAL A 62 -1.93 4.09 -13.47
N GLY A 63 -2.00 5.40 -13.32
CA GLY A 63 -2.21 6.32 -14.43
C GLY A 63 -3.51 6.01 -15.17
N ASN A 64 -3.40 5.64 -16.44
CA ASN A 64 -4.54 5.31 -17.30
C ASN A 64 -4.80 3.79 -17.37
N GLU A 65 -3.98 2.96 -16.72
CA GLU A 65 -4.18 1.51 -16.68
C GLU A 65 -4.94 1.11 -15.42
N GLN A 66 -5.81 0.10 -15.57
CA GLN A 66 -6.47 -0.56 -14.46
C GLN A 66 -6.43 -2.07 -14.67
N ARG A 67 -6.03 -2.82 -13.64
CA ARG A 67 -5.95 -4.29 -13.69
C ARG A 67 -6.39 -4.89 -12.36
N GLU A 68 -6.96 -6.09 -12.43
CA GLU A 68 -7.13 -6.93 -11.24
C GLU A 68 -5.80 -7.60 -10.90
N VAL A 69 -5.43 -7.54 -9.63
CA VAL A 69 -4.22 -8.13 -9.07
C VAL A 69 -4.64 -9.03 -7.92
N LYS A 70 -4.31 -10.31 -8.05
CA LYS A 70 -4.68 -11.37 -7.10
C LYS A 70 -3.47 -11.75 -6.25
N ALA A 71 -3.68 -12.59 -5.23
CA ALA A 71 -2.61 -13.17 -4.42
C ALA A 71 -1.42 -13.65 -5.27
N GLY A 72 -0.20 -13.27 -4.89
CA GLY A 72 1.05 -13.49 -5.62
C GLY A 72 1.37 -12.41 -6.68
N GLY A 73 0.43 -11.51 -6.96
CA GLY A 73 0.63 -10.39 -7.88
C GLY A 73 1.45 -9.26 -7.25
N ILE A 74 2.16 -8.53 -8.12
CA ILE A 74 3.01 -7.40 -7.74
C ILE A 74 2.72 -6.25 -8.69
N VAL A 75 2.59 -5.04 -8.16
CA VAL A 75 2.49 -3.81 -8.95
C VAL A 75 3.63 -2.87 -8.59
N VAL A 76 4.29 -2.33 -9.61
CA VAL A 76 5.27 -1.27 -9.46
C VAL A 76 4.63 0.04 -9.93
N ILE A 77 4.61 1.03 -9.05
CA ILE A 77 3.96 2.32 -9.24
C ILE A 77 5.06 3.39 -9.34
N PRO A 78 5.26 4.00 -10.52
CA PRO A 78 6.28 5.03 -10.68
C PRO A 78 5.97 6.30 -9.89
N ALA A 79 7.01 7.03 -9.52
CA ALA A 79 6.89 8.32 -8.85
C ALA A 79 5.97 9.29 -9.60
N ASN A 80 5.20 10.07 -8.85
CA ASN A 80 4.24 11.07 -9.31
C ASN A 80 3.12 10.53 -10.22
N THR A 81 2.93 9.22 -10.30
CA THR A 81 1.84 8.61 -11.07
C THR A 81 0.58 8.53 -10.22
N PRO A 82 -0.57 9.07 -10.65
CA PRO A 82 -1.84 8.86 -9.96
C PRO A 82 -2.16 7.37 -9.83
N HIS A 83 -2.46 6.91 -8.61
CA HIS A 83 -2.80 5.51 -8.36
C HIS A 83 -3.78 5.36 -7.20
N ARG A 84 -4.44 4.21 -7.18
CA ARG A 84 -5.27 3.70 -6.07
C ARG A 84 -5.46 2.19 -6.23
N PHE A 85 -5.89 1.54 -5.17
CA PHE A 85 -6.49 0.22 -5.25
C PHE A 85 -7.90 0.22 -4.65
N VAL A 86 -8.70 -0.77 -5.00
CA VAL A 86 -9.92 -1.14 -4.28
C VAL A 86 -9.89 -2.65 -4.11
N ASN A 87 -10.19 -3.17 -2.92
CA ASN A 87 -10.48 -4.58 -2.74
C ASN A 87 -11.77 -4.91 -3.52
N SER A 88 -11.62 -5.47 -4.71
CA SER A 88 -12.72 -5.84 -5.61
C SER A 88 -13.22 -7.26 -5.36
N GLY A 89 -12.55 -8.01 -4.48
CA GLY A 89 -13.00 -9.33 -4.04
C GLY A 89 -14.06 -9.29 -2.94
N ALA A 90 -14.63 -10.46 -2.66
CA ALA A 90 -15.61 -10.66 -1.57
C ALA A 90 -14.96 -10.97 -0.20
N LYS A 91 -13.64 -11.18 -0.16
CA LYS A 91 -12.87 -11.49 1.06
C LYS A 91 -11.92 -10.35 1.40
N VAL A 92 -11.36 -10.37 2.60
CA VAL A 92 -10.33 -9.41 3.02
C VAL A 92 -9.14 -9.47 2.05
N LEU A 93 -8.68 -8.30 1.63
CA LEU A 93 -7.44 -8.11 0.88
C LEU A 93 -6.30 -7.87 1.88
N ARG A 94 -5.20 -8.60 1.71
CA ARG A 94 -3.93 -8.34 2.40
C ARG A 94 -2.87 -7.93 1.40
N GLN A 95 -2.25 -6.78 1.64
CA GLN A 95 -1.21 -6.22 0.78
C GLN A 95 -0.06 -5.67 1.61
N ILE A 96 1.15 -5.68 1.05
CA ILE A 96 2.28 -4.91 1.58
C ILE A 96 2.66 -3.88 0.54
N ASP A 97 2.58 -2.61 0.91
CA ASP A 97 2.82 -1.48 0.01
C ASP A 97 4.10 -0.80 0.47
N ILE A 98 5.20 -1.04 -0.24
CA ILE A 98 6.51 -0.49 0.10
C ILE A 98 6.66 0.86 -0.60
N HIS A 99 6.75 1.92 0.18
CA HIS A 99 7.04 3.27 -0.29
C HIS A 99 8.54 3.52 -0.19
N ALA A 100 9.20 3.83 -1.30
CA ALA A 100 10.64 4.09 -1.39
C ALA A 100 11.04 5.46 -0.78
N SER A 101 10.62 5.68 0.47
CA SER A 101 10.87 6.89 1.25
C SER A 101 10.76 6.56 2.75
N PRO A 102 11.63 7.13 3.61
CA PRO A 102 11.52 6.96 5.06
C PRO A 102 10.28 7.66 5.65
N LYS A 103 9.56 8.46 4.86
CA LYS A 103 8.33 9.18 5.22
C LYS A 103 7.22 8.94 4.20
N PHE A 104 5.98 8.90 4.66
CA PHE A 104 4.83 9.02 3.78
C PHE A 104 4.64 10.48 3.36
N VAL A 105 4.69 10.73 2.05
CA VAL A 105 4.41 12.05 1.46
C VAL A 105 3.38 11.84 0.36
N GLN A 106 2.14 12.27 0.57
CA GLN A 106 1.04 11.98 -0.34
C GLN A 106 0.29 13.25 -0.74
N THR A 107 -0.15 13.30 -1.99
CA THR A 107 -1.10 14.29 -2.51
C THR A 107 -2.36 13.56 -3.00
N ASN A 108 -3.50 13.86 -2.39
CA ASN A 108 -4.80 13.35 -2.84
C ASN A 108 -5.27 14.13 -4.08
N LEU A 109 -5.99 13.44 -4.97
CA LEU A 109 -6.45 13.96 -6.27
C LEU A 109 -7.98 13.89 -6.40
#